data_AF-A0A975SRP9-F1
#
_entry.id   AF-A0A975SRP9-F1
#
_cell.length_a   1.000
_cell.length_b   1.000
_cell.length_c   1.000
_cell.angle_alpha   90.00
_cell.angle_beta   90.00
_cell.angle_gamma   90.00
#
_symmetry.space_group_name_H-M   'P 1'
#
loop_
_entity.id
_entity.type
_entity.pdbx_description
1 polymer ?
#
loop_
_entity_poly.entity_id
_entity_poly.type
_entity_poly.pdbx_seq_one_letter_code
_entity_poly.pdbx_strand_id
1 'polypeptide(L)'
;MGILADYFIAPDDNAAEAILDRVGGPSVADEETGAPALPCTQLDMDPAAQLTWVAMMSPDTAEGAASQDMGATIGIRNEGEVAVMRLSTAGRDALAALATNPDDPEAAEVLVELADPDEILEDGAELVALAVQAKQAGHPLYLWMAV
;
A
#
# COMPACT_ATOMS: atom_id res chain seq x y z
N MET A 1 10.46 14.61 12.24
CA MET A 1 9.50 14.71 11.12
C MET A 1 8.95 13.32 10.95
N GLY A 2 7.65 13.15 11.21
CA GLY A 2 7.01 11.83 11.22
C GLY A 2 6.46 11.56 9.83
N ILE A 3 6.69 10.35 9.33
CA ILE A 3 6.12 9.89 8.07
C ILE A 3 4.71 9.40 8.37
N LEU A 4 3.70 9.93 7.68
CA LEU A 4 2.35 9.39 7.66
C LEU A 4 2.25 8.43 6.47
N ALA A 5 1.76 7.22 6.72
CA ALA A 5 1.66 6.16 5.73
C ALA A 5 0.28 5.49 5.83
N ASP A 6 -0.61 5.83 4.90
CA ASP A 6 -1.95 5.27 4.81
C ASP A 6 -2.04 4.31 3.63
N TYR A 7 -2.33 3.05 3.92
CA TYR A 7 -2.67 2.07 2.89
C TYR A 7 -4.15 2.19 2.58
N PHE A 8 -4.52 2.24 1.31
CA PHE A 8 -5.91 2.46 0.91
C PHE A 8 -6.29 1.68 -0.35
N ILE A 9 -7.59 1.47 -0.52
CA ILE A 9 -8.17 0.82 -1.69
C ILE A 9 -8.76 1.89 -2.60
N ALA A 10 -8.39 1.85 -3.88
CA ALA A 10 -9.03 2.66 -4.92
C ALA A 10 -9.38 1.78 -6.12
N PRO A 11 -10.42 2.15 -6.91
CA PRO A 11 -10.86 1.34 -8.05
C PRO A 11 -9.82 1.28 -9.18
N ASP A 12 -9.02 2.34 -9.35
CA ASP A 12 -8.05 2.50 -10.42
C ASP A 12 -6.99 3.56 -10.07
N ASP A 13 -5.92 3.60 -10.87
CA ASP A 13 -4.77 4.48 -10.66
C ASP A 13 -5.14 5.97 -10.70
N ASN A 14 -6.17 6.36 -11.48
CA ASN A 14 -6.62 7.74 -11.58
C ASN A 14 -7.36 8.17 -10.30
N ALA A 15 -8.16 7.26 -9.71
CA ALA A 15 -8.77 7.49 -8.41
C ALA A 15 -7.72 7.58 -7.28
N ALA A 16 -6.62 6.81 -7.38
CA ALA A 16 -5.51 6.89 -6.44
C ALA A 16 -4.69 8.18 -6.62
N GLU A 17 -4.46 8.63 -7.85
CA GLU A 17 -3.74 9.87 -8.14
C GLU A 17 -4.46 11.09 -7.55
N ALA A 18 -5.80 11.12 -7.59
CA ALA A 18 -6.61 12.19 -7.01
C ALA A 18 -6.38 12.39 -5.49
N ILE A 19 -5.86 11.38 -4.79
CA ILE A 19 -5.54 11.49 -3.35
C ILE A 19 -4.30 12.37 -3.11
N LEU A 20 -3.44 12.56 -4.11
CA LEU A 20 -2.27 13.45 -3.99
C LEU A 20 -2.65 14.90 -3.70
N ASP A 21 -3.79 15.34 -4.22
CA ASP A 21 -4.30 16.71 -4.05
C ASP A 21 -5.22 16.84 -2.81
N ARG A 22 -5.48 15.74 -2.10
CA ARG A 22 -6.40 15.68 -0.96
C ARG A 22 -5.72 16.03 0.34
N VAL A 23 -6.20 17.10 0.99
CA VAL A 23 -5.68 17.54 2.28
C VAL A 23 -6.10 16.54 3.36
N GLY A 24 -5.11 15.91 4.00
CA GLY A 24 -5.34 14.89 5.04
C GLY A 24 -5.39 13.45 4.51
N GLY A 25 -5.16 13.23 3.20
CA GLY A 25 -4.99 11.88 2.64
C GLY A 25 -6.29 11.10 2.44
N PRO A 26 -6.19 9.77 2.23
CA PRO A 26 -7.34 8.92 1.87
C PRO A 26 -8.33 8.70 3.03
N SER A 27 -7.89 8.91 4.27
CA SER A 27 -8.66 8.68 5.51
C SER A 27 -9.68 9.77 5.83
N VAL A 28 -9.53 10.97 5.26
CA VAL A 28 -10.37 12.14 5.56
C VAL A 28 -11.28 12.42 4.38
N ALA A 29 -12.59 12.61 4.59
CA ALA A 29 -13.53 13.02 3.53
C ALA A 29 -13.05 14.30 2.82
N ASP A 30 -13.14 14.34 1.49
CA ASP A 30 -12.73 15.51 0.74
C ASP A 30 -13.86 16.55 0.79
N GLU A 31 -13.66 17.61 1.57
CA GLU A 31 -14.69 18.65 1.77
C GLU A 31 -14.90 19.53 0.53
N GLU A 32 -13.92 19.60 -0.37
CA GLU A 32 -13.98 20.44 -1.57
C GLU A 32 -14.78 19.79 -2.71
N THR A 33 -14.57 18.49 -2.92
CA THR A 33 -15.24 17.68 -3.96
C THR A 33 -16.43 16.88 -3.43
N GLY A 34 -16.56 16.75 -2.11
CA GLY A 34 -17.58 15.92 -1.45
C GLY A 34 -17.31 14.41 -1.55
N ALA A 35 -16.09 14.00 -1.92
CA ALA A 35 -15.73 12.60 -2.03
C ALA A 35 -15.65 11.94 -0.64
N PRO A 36 -16.24 10.74 -0.44
CA PRO A 36 -16.16 10.05 0.84
C PRO A 36 -14.72 9.64 1.17
N ALA A 37 -14.44 9.36 2.45
CA ALA A 37 -13.20 8.71 2.85
C ALA A 37 -13.08 7.34 2.17
N LEU A 38 -11.86 6.98 1.76
CA LEU A 38 -11.60 5.67 1.18
C LEU A 38 -11.35 4.64 2.31
N PRO A 39 -11.63 3.36 2.07
CA PRO A 39 -11.19 2.30 2.97
C PRO A 39 -9.66 2.35 3.05
N CYS A 40 -9.15 2.71 4.21
CA CYS A 40 -7.72 2.81 4.46
C CYS A 40 -7.37 2.33 5.86
N THR A 41 -6.10 1.98 6.03
CA THR A 41 -5.51 1.68 7.32
C THR A 41 -4.18 2.40 7.43
N GLN A 42 -3.96 3.03 8.57
CA GLN A 42 -2.65 3.54 8.93
C GLN A 42 -1.89 2.40 9.58
N LEU A 43 -0.68 2.12 9.11
CA LEU A 43 0.21 1.23 9.84
C LEU A 43 1.01 2.08 10.81
N ASP A 44 0.72 1.93 12.11
CA ASP A 44 1.53 2.47 13.22
C ASP A 44 2.82 1.62 13.38
N MET A 45 3.54 1.46 12.27
CA MET A 45 4.82 0.80 12.22
C MET A 45 5.94 1.80 12.50
N ASP A 46 7.04 1.29 13.04
CA ASP A 46 8.28 2.07 13.15
C ASP A 46 8.65 2.69 11.79
N PRO A 47 9.13 3.96 11.76
CA PRO A 47 9.44 4.64 10.51
C PRO A 47 10.50 3.92 9.67
N ALA A 48 11.38 3.14 10.31
CA ALA A 48 12.33 2.29 9.61
C ALA A 48 11.64 1.14 8.85
N ALA A 49 10.64 0.49 9.46
CA ALA A 49 9.84 -0.53 8.80
C ALA A 49 9.01 0.08 7.65
N GLN A 50 8.41 1.25 7.87
CA GLN A 50 7.69 1.97 6.81
C GLN A 50 8.60 2.28 5.60
N LEU A 51 9.86 2.67 5.81
CA LEU A 51 10.80 2.92 4.72
C LEU A 51 11.17 1.65 3.94
N THR A 52 11.33 0.51 4.62
CA THR A 52 11.56 -0.79 3.97
C THR A 52 10.38 -1.17 3.06
N TRP A 53 9.15 -1.00 3.57
CA TRP A 53 7.92 -1.21 2.81
C TRP A 53 7.86 -0.33 1.55
N VAL A 54 8.29 0.91 1.66
CA VAL A 54 8.28 1.89 0.57
C VAL A 54 9.34 1.62 -0.48
N ALA A 55 10.53 1.18 -0.05
CA ALA A 55 11.59 0.78 -0.97
C ALA A 55 11.18 -0.39 -1.86
N MET A 56 10.40 -1.34 -1.31
CA MET A 56 9.82 -2.48 -2.02
C MET A 56 8.64 -2.11 -2.94
N MET A 57 7.88 -1.08 -2.58
CA MET A 57 6.78 -0.55 -3.41
C MET A 57 7.27 0.29 -4.59
N SER A 58 8.53 0.74 -4.54
CA SER A 58 9.16 1.42 -5.66
C SER A 58 9.46 0.39 -6.75
N PRO A 59 9.17 0.68 -8.03
CA PRO A 59 9.54 -0.22 -9.11
C PRO A 59 11.05 -0.43 -9.04
N ASP A 60 11.46 -1.67 -8.80
CA ASP A 60 12.85 -2.05 -8.78
C ASP A 60 13.52 -1.53 -10.05
N THR A 61 14.54 -0.68 -9.89
CA THR A 61 15.35 -0.18 -11.00
C THR A 61 16.17 -1.29 -11.68
N ALA A 62 15.97 -2.56 -11.33
CA ALA A 62 16.46 -3.71 -12.07
C ALA A 62 15.84 -3.76 -13.48
N GLU A 63 16.63 -3.27 -14.43
CA GLU A 63 16.49 -3.55 -15.86
C GLU A 63 16.25 -5.06 -16.08
N GLY A 64 14.99 -5.47 -16.30
CA GLY A 64 14.71 -6.79 -16.88
C GLY A 64 13.51 -7.60 -16.37
N ALA A 65 12.76 -7.18 -15.36
CA ALA A 65 11.53 -7.87 -14.98
C ALA A 65 10.32 -7.35 -15.77
N ALA A 66 9.50 -8.25 -16.30
CA ALA A 66 8.33 -7.93 -17.12
C ALA A 66 7.39 -6.95 -16.37
N SER A 67 7.19 -5.78 -16.97
CA SER A 67 6.72 -4.53 -16.34
C SER A 67 5.22 -4.48 -15.99
N GLN A 68 4.59 -5.58 -15.59
CA GLN A 68 3.14 -5.62 -15.33
C GLN A 68 2.74 -5.91 -13.88
N ASP A 69 3.65 -6.40 -13.03
CA ASP A 69 3.34 -6.81 -11.65
C ASP A 69 4.18 -6.12 -10.57
N MET A 70 5.08 -5.21 -10.92
CA MET A 70 5.85 -4.45 -9.93
C MET A 70 5.03 -3.27 -9.40
N GLY A 71 5.25 -2.92 -8.13
CA GLY A 71 4.65 -1.73 -7.53
C GLY A 71 4.92 -0.49 -8.40
N ALA A 72 3.97 0.44 -8.44
CA ALA A 72 4.01 1.57 -9.36
C ALA A 72 3.83 2.89 -8.61
N THR A 73 4.75 3.84 -8.78
CA THR A 73 4.53 5.21 -8.32
C THR A 73 3.46 5.86 -9.20
N ILE A 74 2.31 6.15 -8.61
CA ILE A 74 1.18 6.79 -9.29
C ILE A 74 1.46 8.28 -9.46
N GLY A 75 2.01 8.91 -8.41
CA GLY A 75 2.48 10.28 -8.51
C GLY A 75 3.14 10.77 -7.23
N ILE A 76 3.81 11.92 -7.38
CA ILE A 76 4.51 12.62 -6.32
C ILE A 76 4.13 14.11 -6.44
N ARG A 77 3.82 14.74 -5.30
CA ARG A 77 3.51 16.17 -5.18
C ARG A 77 4.37 16.81 -4.11
N ASN A 78 4.33 18.15 -4.08
CA ASN A 78 4.99 18.95 -3.06
C ASN A 78 6.49 18.59 -2.92
N GLU A 79 7.21 18.51 -4.03
CA GLU A 79 8.65 18.20 -4.06
C GLU A 79 9.05 16.86 -3.38
N GLY A 80 8.12 15.91 -3.25
CA GLY A 80 8.35 14.65 -2.55
C GLY A 80 7.72 14.57 -1.16
N GLU A 81 7.08 15.66 -0.69
CA GLU A 81 6.40 15.65 0.60
C GLU A 81 5.16 14.76 0.60
N VAL A 82 4.54 14.50 -0.57
CA VAL A 82 3.40 13.58 -0.70
C VAL A 82 3.60 12.64 -1.88
N ALA A 83 3.42 11.34 -1.66
CA ALA A 83 3.53 10.32 -2.71
C ALA A 83 2.40 9.31 -2.64
N VAL A 84 1.94 8.84 -3.81
CA VAL A 84 1.02 7.71 -3.92
C VAL A 84 1.69 6.62 -4.74
N MET A 85 1.74 5.42 -4.18
CA MET A 85 2.31 4.23 -4.81
C MET A 85 1.28 3.12 -4.82
N ARG A 86 1.31 2.26 -5.82
CA ARG A 86 0.50 1.06 -5.92
C ARG A 86 1.31 -0.14 -5.51
N LEU A 87 0.75 -1.00 -4.68
CA LEU A 87 1.33 -2.29 -4.33
C LEU A 87 1.23 -3.25 -5.53
N SER A 88 2.20 -4.16 -5.67
CA SER A 88 2.13 -5.24 -6.65
C SER A 88 0.88 -6.10 -6.45
N THR A 89 0.39 -6.68 -7.54
CA THR A 89 -0.74 -7.63 -7.45
C THR A 89 -0.31 -8.84 -6.62
N ALA A 90 0.91 -9.33 -6.84
CA ALA A 90 1.54 -10.38 -6.04
C ALA A 90 1.58 -10.03 -4.54
N GLY A 91 2.02 -8.82 -4.17
CA GLY A 91 2.10 -8.39 -2.76
C GLY A 91 0.73 -8.30 -2.10
N ARG A 92 -0.27 -7.73 -2.78
CA ARG A 92 -1.67 -7.71 -2.30
C ARG A 92 -2.20 -9.13 -2.11
N ASP A 93 -1.97 -10.01 -3.07
CA ASP A 93 -2.50 -11.37 -3.04
C ASP A 93 -1.81 -12.24 -1.99
N ALA A 94 -0.51 -12.02 -1.74
CA ALA A 94 0.25 -12.64 -0.66
C ALA A 94 -0.25 -12.17 0.71
N LEU A 95 -0.46 -10.87 0.92
CA LEU A 95 -1.07 -10.35 2.15
C LEU A 95 -2.46 -10.95 2.39
N ALA A 96 -3.28 -11.04 1.34
CA ALA A 96 -4.59 -11.67 1.43
C ALA A 96 -4.51 -13.19 1.69
N ALA A 97 -3.45 -13.86 1.21
CA ALA A 97 -3.20 -15.27 1.47
C ALA A 97 -2.82 -15.52 2.93
N LEU A 98 -1.98 -14.67 3.53
CA LEU A 98 -1.63 -14.74 4.96
C LEU A 98 -2.87 -14.70 5.86
N ALA A 99 -3.89 -13.92 5.49
CA ALA A 99 -5.16 -13.88 6.23
C ALA A 99 -5.86 -15.24 6.33
N THR A 100 -5.65 -16.10 5.32
CA THR A 100 -6.31 -17.40 5.19
C THR A 100 -5.40 -18.54 5.64
N ASN A 101 -4.11 -18.42 5.33
CA ASN A 101 -3.07 -19.39 5.62
C ASN A 101 -1.79 -18.63 6.04
N PRO A 102 -1.53 -18.49 7.35
CA PRO A 102 -0.37 -17.72 7.84
C PRO A 102 0.96 -18.38 7.47
N ASP A 103 1.00 -19.70 7.35
CA ASP A 103 2.17 -20.49 6.94
C ASP A 103 2.26 -20.68 5.41
N ASP A 104 1.62 -19.81 4.61
CA ASP A 104 1.63 -19.96 3.17
C ASP A 104 3.04 -19.71 2.59
N PRO A 105 3.68 -20.71 1.97
CA PRO A 105 5.06 -20.59 1.53
C PRO A 105 5.22 -19.64 0.33
N GLU A 106 4.19 -19.49 -0.52
CA GLU A 106 4.23 -18.56 -1.64
C GLU A 106 4.08 -17.12 -1.14
N ALA A 107 3.16 -16.89 -0.18
CA ALA A 107 3.04 -15.59 0.46
C ALA A 107 4.30 -15.22 1.24
N ALA A 108 4.87 -16.17 1.99
CA ALA A 108 6.12 -15.97 2.71
C ALA A 108 7.26 -15.61 1.75
N GLU A 109 7.40 -16.27 0.59
CA GLU A 109 8.44 -15.94 -0.39
C GLU A 109 8.27 -14.53 -0.98
N VAL A 110 7.04 -14.09 -1.23
CA VAL A 110 6.77 -12.74 -1.75
C VAL A 110 6.98 -11.65 -0.69
N LEU A 111 6.67 -11.96 0.57
CA LEU A 111 6.71 -10.99 1.67
C LEU A 111 8.01 -11.06 2.48
N VAL A 112 8.89 -12.04 2.23
CA VAL A 112 10.18 -12.22 2.94
C VAL A 112 11.07 -10.98 2.87
N GLU A 113 10.95 -10.21 1.79
CA GLU A 113 11.69 -8.96 1.61
C GLU A 113 11.04 -7.77 2.34
N LEU A 114 9.79 -7.89 2.82
CA LEU A 114 9.07 -6.88 3.60
C LEU A 114 9.32 -7.06 5.10
N ALA A 115 8.96 -8.23 5.62
CA ALA A 115 9.05 -8.63 7.03
C ALA A 115 8.71 -10.12 7.15
N ASP A 116 8.97 -10.71 8.32
CA ASP A 116 8.48 -12.04 8.61
C ASP A 116 6.93 -12.05 8.57
N PRO A 117 6.30 -13.06 7.95
CA PRO A 117 4.84 -13.11 7.80
C PRO A 117 4.11 -13.08 9.15
N ASP A 118 4.71 -13.63 10.21
CA ASP A 118 4.21 -13.52 11.58
C ASP A 118 4.19 -12.06 12.06
N GLU A 119 5.25 -11.28 11.83
CA GLU A 119 5.29 -9.84 12.19
C GLU A 119 4.24 -9.06 11.39
N ILE A 120 4.05 -9.38 10.11
CA ILE A 120 3.01 -8.76 9.27
C ILE A 120 1.61 -9.07 9.82
N LEU A 121 1.39 -10.27 10.36
CA LEU A 121 0.10 -10.65 10.94
C LEU A 121 -0.11 -10.03 12.32
N GLU A 122 0.95 -9.83 13.11
CA GLU A 122 0.87 -9.21 14.43
C GLU A 122 0.71 -7.70 14.36
N ASP A 123 1.56 -7.00 13.61
CA ASP A 123 1.58 -5.54 13.51
C ASP A 123 0.78 -5.00 12.31
N GLY A 124 0.51 -5.86 11.32
CA GLY A 124 -0.14 -5.49 10.06
C GLY A 124 -1.49 -6.15 9.81
N ALA A 125 -2.16 -6.67 10.85
CA ALA A 125 -3.47 -7.32 10.73
C ALA A 125 -4.51 -6.49 9.96
N GLU A 126 -4.52 -5.16 10.17
CA GLU A 126 -5.45 -4.26 9.48
C GLU A 126 -5.12 -4.13 7.99
N LEU A 127 -3.83 -4.13 7.64
CA LEU A 127 -3.39 -4.14 6.25
C LEU A 127 -3.74 -5.46 5.57
N VAL A 128 -3.55 -6.58 6.26
CA VAL A 128 -3.94 -7.91 5.77
C VAL A 128 -5.45 -7.95 5.50
N ALA A 129 -6.27 -7.42 6.41
CA ALA A 129 -7.71 -7.29 6.21
C ALA A 129 -8.06 -6.39 5.01
N LEU A 130 -7.33 -5.28 4.84
CA LEU A 130 -7.50 -4.37 3.70
C LEU A 130 -7.11 -5.06 2.38
N ALA A 131 -6.04 -5.85 2.36
CA ALA A 131 -5.61 -6.61 1.18
C ALA A 131 -6.64 -7.68 0.79
N VAL A 132 -7.23 -8.36 1.77
CA VAL A 132 -8.36 -9.28 1.53
C VAL A 132 -9.54 -8.54 0.91
N GLN A 133 -9.90 -7.38 1.45
CA GLN A 133 -10.99 -6.57 0.91
C GLN A 133 -10.70 -6.09 -0.52
N ALA A 134 -9.48 -5.63 -0.79
CA ALA A 134 -9.03 -5.22 -2.11
C ALA A 134 -9.12 -6.38 -3.10
N LYS A 135 -8.65 -7.57 -2.73
CA LYS A 135 -8.72 -8.78 -3.55
C LYS A 135 -10.16 -9.20 -3.84
N GLN A 136 -11.05 -9.16 -2.85
CA GLN A 136 -12.47 -9.48 -3.02
C GLN A 136 -13.20 -8.48 -3.92
N ALA A 137 -12.85 -7.19 -3.83
CA ALA A 137 -13.38 -6.15 -4.68
C ALA A 137 -12.77 -6.13 -6.09
N GLY A 138 -11.68 -6.88 -6.32
CA GLY A 138 -10.90 -6.82 -7.56
C GLY A 138 -10.15 -5.49 -7.71
N HIS A 139 -9.92 -4.78 -6.61
CA HIS A 139 -9.27 -3.48 -6.60
C HIS A 139 -7.77 -3.58 -6.25
N PRO A 140 -6.93 -2.69 -6.79
CA PRO A 140 -5.56 -2.52 -6.34
C PRO A 140 -5.47 -1.92 -4.93
N LEU A 141 -4.33 -2.15 -4.30
CA LEU A 141 -3.98 -1.56 -3.01
C LEU A 141 -2.91 -0.48 -3.23
N TYR A 142 -3.07 0.65 -2.56
CA TYR A 142 -2.18 1.80 -2.68
C TYR A 142 -1.63 2.21 -1.32
N LEU A 143 -0.49 2.88 -1.34
CA LEU A 143 0.12 3.56 -0.20
C LEU A 143 0.14 5.05 -0.51
N TRP A 144 -0.47 5.84 0.34
CA TRP A 144 -0.29 7.28 0.42
C TRP A 144 0.72 7.58 1.52
N MET A 145 1.73 8.38 1.20
CA MET A 145 2.75 8.83 2.14
C MET A 145 2.75 10.35 2.20
N ALA A 146 2.90 10.90 3.42
CA ALA A 146 3.28 12.29 3.63
C ALA A 146 4.44 12.41 4.64
N VAL A 147 5.41 13.29 4.37
CA VAL A 147 6.62 13.51 5.19
C VAL A 147 6.71 14.90 5.82
#